data_AF-A0A936Q0G1-F1
#
_entry.id   AF-A0A936Q0G1-F1
#
_cell.length_a   1.000
_cell.length_b   1.000
_cell.length_c   1.000
_cell.angle_alpha   90.00
_cell.angle_beta   90.00
_cell.angle_gamma   90.00
#
_symmetry.space_group_name_H-M   'P 1'
#
loop_
_entity.id
_entity.type
_entity.pdbx_description
1 polymer ?
#
loop_
_entity_poly.entity_id
_entity_poly.type
_entity_poly.pdbx_seq_one_letter_code
_entity_poly.pdbx_strand_id
1 'polypeptide(L)' 'MYNLACAHARLKEKDAAFAWLDKAIEAGFSSYRRIEDDDDLFNLRRDPRFGKAVARAKDISEKGAPEP' A
#
# COMPACT_ATOMS: atom_id res chain seq x y z
N MET A 1 -7.22 -8.00 0.80
CA MET A 1 -5.78 -7.89 1.13
C MET A 1 -5.45 -6.53 1.74
N TYR A 2 -5.82 -5.41 1.12
CA TYR A 2 -5.56 -4.07 1.66
C TYR A 2 -6.07 -3.84 3.10
N ASN A 3 -7.32 -4.21 3.40
CA ASN A 3 -7.86 -4.06 4.77
C ASN A 3 -7.11 -4.90 5.81
N LEU A 4 -6.49 -6.02 5.41
CA LEU A 4 -5.63 -6.80 6.32
C LEU A 4 -4.32 -6.05 6.60
N ALA A 5 -3.74 -5.41 5.59
CA ALA A 5 -2.59 -4.53 5.79
C ALA A 5 -2.91 -3.41 6.80
N CYS A 6 -4.09 -2.78 6.67
CA CYS A 6 -4.56 -1.75 7.60
C CYS A 6 -4.75 -2.31 9.01
N ALA A 7 -5.38 -3.48 9.16
CA ALA A 7 -5.57 -4.12 10.46
C ALA A 7 -4.24 -4.40 11.18
N HIS A 8 -3.26 -4.99 10.47
CA HIS A 8 -1.93 -5.26 11.02
C HIS A 8 -1.16 -3.95 11.32
N ALA A 9 -1.32 -2.92 10.49
CA ALA A 9 -0.71 -1.61 10.73
C ALA A 9 -1.22 -0.99 12.03
N ARG A 10 -2.54 -1.04 12.29
CA ARG A 10 -3.13 -0.58 13.56
C ARG A 10 -2.60 -1.34 14.79
N LEU A 11 -2.33 -2.63 14.63
CA LEU A 11 -1.70 -3.48 15.66
C LEU A 11 -0.20 -3.24 15.83
N LYS A 12 0.40 -2.34 15.04
CA LYS A 12 1.84 -2.04 15.00
C LYS A 12 2.71 -3.21 14.51
N GLU A 13 2.10 -4.16 13.84
CA GLU A 13 2.75 -5.33 13.25
C GLU A 13 3.26 -4.98 11.84
N LYS A 14 4.29 -4.14 11.78
CA LYS A 14 4.76 -3.51 10.52
C LYS A 14 5.09 -4.53 9.43
N ASP A 15 5.76 -5.62 9.77
CA ASP A 15 6.17 -6.62 8.78
C ASP A 15 4.98 -7.36 8.18
N ALA A 16 3.98 -7.71 9.02
CA ALA A 16 2.73 -8.30 8.55
C ALA A 16 1.92 -7.31 7.71
N ALA A 17 1.89 -6.04 8.11
CA ALA A 17 1.23 -4.98 7.37
C ALA A 17 1.82 -4.82 5.96
N PHE A 18 3.16 -4.76 5.84
CA PHE A 18 3.84 -4.72 4.55
C PHE A 18 3.60 -5.96 3.71
N ALA A 19 3.65 -7.16 4.31
CA ALA A 19 3.37 -8.40 3.58
C ALA A 19 1.97 -8.43 2.97
N TRP A 20 0.96 -7.91 3.67
CA TRP A 20 -0.41 -7.81 3.13
C TRP A 20 -0.58 -6.67 2.14
N LEU A 21 0.14 -5.56 2.33
CA LEU A 21 0.12 -4.42 1.41
C LEU A 21 0.73 -4.82 0.06
N ASP A 22 1.88 -5.48 0.06
CA ASP A 22 2.53 -5.97 -1.16
C ASP A 22 1.63 -6.96 -1.90
N LYS A 23 1.00 -7.91 -1.21
CA LYS A 23 0.01 -8.83 -1.82
C LYS A 23 -1.17 -8.08 -2.44
N ALA A 24 -1.64 -7.02 -1.80
CA ALA A 24 -2.73 -6.22 -2.35
C ALA A 24 -2.30 -5.55 -3.66
N ILE A 25 -1.11 -4.93 -3.67
CA ILE A 25 -0.53 -4.26 -4.84
C ILE A 25 -0.32 -5.25 -5.99
N GLU A 26 0.24 -6.43 -5.70
CA GLU A 26 0.44 -7.51 -6.68
C GLU A 26 -0.86 -8.05 -7.26
N ALA A 27 -1.94 -8.03 -6.46
CA ALA A 27 -3.28 -8.37 -6.91
C ALA A 27 -4.00 -7.24 -7.66
N GLY A 28 -3.32 -6.13 -7.97
CA GLY A 28 -3.83 -5.01 -8.75
C GLY A 28 -4.38 -3.84 -7.93
N PHE A 29 -4.22 -3.83 -6.60
CA PHE A 29 -4.54 -2.65 -5.81
C PHE A 29 -3.56 -1.51 -6.10
N SER A 30 -4.00 -0.52 -6.85
CA SER A 30 -3.15 0.55 -7.38
C SER A 30 -3.50 1.95 -6.87
N SER A 31 -4.42 2.07 -5.90
CA SER A 31 -4.82 3.36 -5.33
C SER A 31 -3.73 3.97 -4.44
N TYR A 32 -2.64 4.44 -5.04
CA TYR A 32 -1.48 4.99 -4.33
C TYR A 32 -1.84 6.15 -3.38
N ARG A 33 -2.75 7.04 -3.79
CA ARG A 33 -3.27 8.12 -2.92
C ARG A 33 -3.92 7.58 -1.66
N ARG A 34 -4.65 6.46 -1.79
CA ARG A 34 -5.23 5.80 -0.62
C ARG A 34 -4.16 5.25 0.29
N ILE A 35 -3.10 4.64 -0.23
CA ILE A 35 -1.96 4.18 0.59
C ILE A 35 -1.33 5.35 1.34
N GLU A 36 -1.13 6.49 0.67
CA GLU A 36 -0.50 7.69 1.25
C GLU A 36 -1.35 8.34 2.35
N ASP A 37 -2.65 8.48 2.12
CA ASP A 37 -3.55 9.25 2.99
C ASP A 37 -4.18 8.40 4.11
N ASP A 38 -4.13 7.06 4.03
CA ASP A 38 -4.75 6.18 5.03
C ASP A 38 -4.05 6.29 6.39
N ASP A 39 -4.80 6.73 7.40
CA ASP A 39 -4.31 6.90 8.76
C ASP A 39 -4.06 5.56 9.45
N ASP A 40 -4.71 4.47 9.02
CA ASP A 40 -4.41 3.13 9.54
C ASP A 40 -2.95 2.73 9.23
N LEU A 41 -2.37 3.29 8.16
CA LEU A 41 -0.98 3.04 7.74
C LEU A 41 0.03 4.07 8.31
N PHE A 42 -0.40 4.98 9.19
CA PHE A 42 0.44 6.07 9.71
C PHE A 42 1.80 5.59 10.25
N ASN A 43 1.82 4.48 10.98
CA ASN A 43 3.03 3.92 11.59
C ASN A 43 4.02 3.31 10.58
N LEU A 44 3.59 3.10 9.33
CA LEU A 44 4.42 2.61 8.23
C LEU A 44 5.12 3.74 7.48
N ARG A 45 4.58 4.98 7.50
CA ARG A 45 5.05 6.10 6.66
C ARG A 45 6.53 6.47 6.84
N ARG A 46 7.12 6.17 8.01
CA ARG A 46 8.55 6.42 8.29
C ARG A 46 9.47 5.29 7.85
N ASP A 47 8.92 4.14 7.47
CA ASP A 47 9.69 2.98 7.01
C ASP A 47 9.99 3.14 5.50
N PRO A 48 11.24 2.95 5.05
CA PRO A 48 11.60 3.06 3.64
C PRO A 48 10.80 2.15 2.70
N ARG A 49 10.26 1.02 3.21
CA ARG A 49 9.39 0.12 2.44
C ARG A 49 8.09 0.79 2.02
N PHE A 50 7.59 1.76 2.78
CA PHE A 50 6.36 2.47 2.46
C PHE A 50 6.47 3.26 1.15
N GLY A 51 7.56 4.03 0.98
CA GLY A 51 7.80 4.76 -0.26
C GLY A 51 7.91 3.83 -1.48
N LYS A 52 8.50 2.64 -1.30
CA LYS A 52 8.55 1.61 -2.36
C LYS A 52 7.17 1.07 -2.71
N ALA A 53 6.33 0.79 -1.71
CA ALA A 53 4.96 0.32 -1.91
C ALA A 53 4.11 1.36 -2.66
N VAL A 54 4.18 2.64 -2.26
CA VAL A 54 3.49 3.76 -2.95
C VAL A 54 3.95 3.88 -4.41
N ALA A 55 5.27 3.85 -4.65
CA ALA A 55 5.80 3.93 -6.01
C ALA A 55 5.33 2.77 -6.90
N ARG A 56 5.30 1.54 -6.38
CA ARG A 56 4.77 0.36 -7.09
C ARG A 56 3.28 0.53 -7.40
N ALA A 57 2.47 0.92 -6.42
CA ALA A 57 1.03 1.12 -6.62
C ALA A 57 0.75 2.20 -7.68
N LYS A 58 1.54 3.29 -7.68
CA LYS A 58 1.44 4.37 -8.66
C LYS A 58 1.76 3.87 -10.08
N ASP A 59 2.87 3.15 -10.25
CA ASP A 59 3.26 2.57 -11.53
C ASP A 59 2.19 1.64 -12.10
N ILE A 60 1.57 0.80 -11.26
CA ILE A 60 0.44 -0.06 -11.67
C ILE A 60 -0.79 0.78 -12.05
N SER A 61 -1.08 1.84 -11.30
CA SER A 61 -2.22 2.73 -11.60
C SER A 61 -2.08 3.43 -12.94
N GLU A 62 -0.87 3.86 -13.29
CA GLU A 62 -0.57 4.56 -14.53
C GLU A 62 -0.55 3.59 -15.72
N LYS A 63 -0.08 2.36 -15.54
CA LYS A 63 -0.08 1.30 -16.57
C LYS A 63 -1.45 0.67 -16.82
N GLY A 64 -2.33 0.69 -15.82
CA GLY A 64 -3.69 0.16 -15.91
C GLY A 64 -4.74 1.19 -16.36
N ALA A 65 -4.37 2.46 -16.52
CA ALA A 65 -5.27 3.47 -17.05
C ALA A 65 -5.53 3.21 -18.55
N PRO A 66 -6.78 3.21 -19.03
CA PRO A 66 -7.03 3.20 -20.47
C PRO A 66 -6.34 4.42 -21.11
N GLU A 67 -5.68 4.22 -22.26
CA GLU A 67 -5.19 5.34 -23.08
C GLU A 67 -6.35 6.33 -23.35
N PRO A 68 -6.06 7.64 -23.37
CA PRO A 68 -7.07 8.69 -23.54
C PRO A 68 -7.86 8.58 -24.85
#